data_AF-A0A9D2RIX5-F1
#
_entry.id   AF-A0A9D2RIX5-F1
#
_cell.length_a   1.000
_cell.length_b   1.000
_cell.length_c   1.000
_cell.angle_alpha   90.00
_cell.angle_beta   90.00
_cell.angle_gamma   90.00
#
_symmetry.space_group_name_H-M   'P 1'
#
loop_
_entity.id
_entity.type
_entity.pdbx_description
1 polymer ?
#
loop_
_entity_poly.entity_id
_entity_poly.type
_entity_poly.pdbx_seq_one_letter_code
_entity_poly.pdbx_strand_id
1 'polypeptide(L)' 'DLGVQSGIVDRAGAWYSYKDTRIGQGKDNAREFLRENPVMAREIENLVREKYGVALLAPVTETPKSKAASDDEAKA' A
#
# COMPACT_ATOMS: atom_id res chain seq x y z
N ASP A 1 1.94 -8.86 -3.44
CA ASP A 1 3.09 -9.74 -3.72
C ASP A 1 4.19 -9.03 -4.52
N LEU A 2 3.94 -8.56 -5.75
CA LEU A 2 4.95 -7.86 -6.55
C LEU A 2 5.59 -6.66 -5.84
N GLY A 3 4.82 -5.87 -5.08
CA GLY A 3 5.35 -4.76 -4.29
C GLY A 3 6.36 -5.21 -3.22
N VAL A 4 6.15 -6.38 -2.59
CA VAL A 4 7.08 -6.95 -1.60
C VAL A 4 8.31 -7.54 -2.26
N GLN A 5 8.12 -8.30 -3.34
CA GLN A 5 9.24 -8.84 -4.14
C GLN A 5 10.12 -7.74 -4.71
N SER A 6 9.53 -6.60 -5.02
CA SER A 6 10.24 -5.42 -5.53
C SER A 6 10.91 -4.61 -4.42
N GLY A 7 10.73 -4.95 -3.15
CA GLY A 7 11.26 -4.18 -2.01
C GLY A 7 10.64 -2.79 -1.87
N ILE A 8 9.44 -2.61 -2.42
CA ILE A 8 8.68 -1.35 -2.36
C ILE A 8 7.76 -1.36 -1.14
N VAL A 9 7.12 -2.50 -0.89
CA VAL A 9 6.30 -2.75 0.29
C VAL A 9 7.10 -3.63 1.24
N ASP A 10 7.28 -3.19 2.47
CA ASP A 10 7.91 -3.96 3.51
C ASP A 10 6.93 -4.91 4.16
N ARG A 11 7.44 -6.08 4.57
CA ARG A 11 6.66 -7.10 5.27
C ARG A 11 7.41 -7.57 6.51
N ALA A 12 6.88 -7.26 7.68
CA ALA A 12 7.35 -7.75 8.97
C ALA A 12 6.39 -8.82 9.50
N GLY A 13 6.70 -10.09 9.21
CA GLY A 13 5.85 -11.23 9.59
C GLY A 13 4.49 -11.21 8.88
N ALA A 14 3.43 -10.89 9.63
CA ALA A 14 2.08 -10.72 9.08
C ALA A 14 1.77 -9.27 8.70
N TRP A 15 2.59 -8.30 9.11
CA TRP A 15 2.34 -6.88 8.86
C TRP A 15 2.95 -6.41 7.55
N TYR A 16 2.21 -5.58 6.82
CA TYR A 16 2.65 -4.87 5.61
C TYR A 16 2.74 -3.37 5.89
N SER A 17 3.82 -2.77 5.41
CA SER A 17 4.07 -1.33 5.48
C SER A 17 4.60 -0.81 4.16
N TYR A 18 4.29 0.43 3.84
CA TYR A 18 4.85 1.14 2.70
C TYR A 18 5.41 2.46 3.21
N LYS A 19 6.73 2.66 3.05
CA LYS A 19 7.45 3.77 3.70
C LYS A 19 7.12 3.78 5.20
N ASP A 20 6.68 4.92 5.72
CA ASP A 20 6.29 5.10 7.12
C ASP A 20 4.81 4.81 7.39
N THR A 21 4.05 4.37 6.37
CA THR A 21 2.62 4.05 6.53
C THR A 21 2.39 2.56 6.72
N ARG A 22 1.68 2.20 7.78
CA ARG A 22 1.25 0.82 8.04
C ARG A 22 0.03 0.52 7.18
N ILE A 23 0.18 -0.41 6.22
CA ILE A 23 -0.90 -0.81 5.31
C ILE A 23 -1.90 -1.73 6.02
N GLY A 24 -1.41 -2.71 6.79
CA GLY A 24 -2.27 -3.62 7.53
C GLY A 24 -1.66 -5.00 7.75
N GLN A 25 -2.36 -5.82 8.52
CA GLN A 25 -1.97 -7.20 8.80
C GLN A 25 -2.62 -8.15 7.78
N GLY A 26 -1.81 -8.96 7.11
CA GLY A 26 -2.27 -9.94 6.14
C GLY A 26 -2.52 -9.34 4.75
N LYS A 27 -2.59 -10.23 3.76
CA LYS A 27 -2.73 -9.86 2.34
C LYS A 27 -4.10 -9.24 2.04
N ASP A 28 -5.16 -9.71 2.69
CA ASP A 28 -6.52 -9.25 2.42
C ASP A 28 -6.73 -7.81 2.91
N ASN A 29 -6.35 -7.51 4.16
CA ASN A 29 -6.42 -6.14 4.70
C ASN A 29 -5.53 -5.18 3.90
N ALA A 30 -4.34 -5.63 3.49
CA ALA A 30 -3.47 -4.80 2.66
C ALA A 30 -4.09 -4.47 1.29
N ARG A 31 -4.82 -5.42 0.71
CA ARG A 31 -5.55 -5.21 -0.55
C ARG A 31 -6.73 -4.25 -0.38
N GLU A 32 -7.45 -4.35 0.73
CA GLU A 32 -8.56 -3.46 1.06
C GLU A 32 -8.05 -2.02 1.25
N PHE A 33 -7.02 -1.84 2.07
CA PHE A 33 -6.37 -0.54 2.28
C PHE A 33 -5.92 0.12 0.97
N LEU A 34 -5.28 -0.63 0.06
CA LEU A 34 -4.86 -0.09 -1.24
C LEU A 34 -6.05 0.24 -2.15
N ARG A 35 -7.19 -0.44 -2.04
CA ARG A 35 -8.40 -0.04 -2.77
C ARG A 35 -8.99 1.26 -2.25
N GLU A 36 -8.95 1.47 -0.95
CA GLU A 36 -9.43 2.68 -0.30
C GLU A 36 -8.48 3.86 -0.51
N ASN A 37 -7.19 3.59 -0.76
CA ASN A 37 -6.15 4.58 -0.99
C ASN A 37 -5.63 4.50 -2.45
N PRO A 38 -6.42 4.92 -3.45
CA PRO A 38 -6.07 4.76 -4.87
C PRO A 38 -4.83 5.55 -5.29
N VAL A 39 -4.51 6.66 -4.60
CA VAL A 39 -3.29 7.42 -4.81
C VAL A 39 -2.06 6.58 -4.44
N MET A 40 -2.06 6.02 -3.23
CA MET A 40 -0.97 5.19 -2.74
C MET A 40 -0.83 3.91 -3.57
N ALA A 41 -1.95 3.28 -3.91
CA ALA A 41 -1.92 2.10 -4.78
C ALA A 41 -1.29 2.41 -6.14
N ARG A 42 -1.61 3.56 -6.74
CA ARG A 42 -1.01 3.96 -8.02
C ARG A 42 0.47 4.30 -7.89
N GLU A 43 0.87 4.93 -6.79
CA GLU A 43 2.28 5.19 -6.51
C GLU A 43 3.08 3.89 -6.42
N ILE A 44 2.61 2.94 -5.60
CA ILE A 44 3.25 1.61 -5.46
C ILE A 44 3.30 0.89 -6.81
N GLU A 45 2.21 0.94 -7.58
CA GLU A 45 2.17 0.31 -8.91
C GLU A 45 3.18 0.95 -9.88
N ASN A 46 3.30 2.28 -9.88
CA ASN A 46 4.26 2.97 -10.73
C ASN A 46 5.71 2.66 -10.33
N LEU A 47 6.02 2.58 -9.04
CA LEU A 47 7.35 2.17 -8.58
C LEU A 47 7.68 0.73 -9.00
N VAL A 48 6.69 -0.18 -8.93
CA VAL A 48 6.86 -1.56 -9.41
C VAL A 48 7.12 -1.53 -10.92
N ARG A 49 6.30 -0.81 -11.70
CA ARG A 49 6.44 -0.69 -13.15
C ARG A 49 7.80 -0.12 -13.55
N GLU A 50 8.25 0.92 -12.88
CA GLU A 50 9.57 1.53 -13.08
C GLU A 50 10.69 0.51 -12.89
N LYS A 51 10.64 -0.29 -11.81
CA LYS A 51 11.64 -1.34 -11.54
C LYS A 51 11.74 -2.38 -12.66
N TYR A 52 10.63 -2.68 -13.33
CA TYR A 52 10.56 -3.64 -14.43
C TYR A 52 10.63 -2.98 -15.83
N GLY A 53 10.85 -1.67 -15.92
CA GLY A 53 10.91 -0.95 -17.21
C GLY A 53 9.57 -0.89 -17.95
N VAL A 54 8.45 -0.98 -17.24
CA VAL A 54 7.09 -0.93 -17.79
C VAL A 54 6.59 0.52 -17.80
N ALA A 55 5.78 0.87 -18.81
CA ALA A 55 5.17 2.19 -18.91
C ALA A 55 4.36 2.55 -17.65
N LEU A 56 4.58 3.77 -17.16
CA LEU A 56 3.93 4.34 -15.98
C LEU A 56 2.48 4.72 -16.28
N LEU A 57 1.63 4.65 -15.25
CA LEU A 57 0.25 5.08 -15.31
C LEU A 57 0.11 6.54 -14.90
N ALA A 58 -0.86 7.23 -15.51
CA ALA A 58 -1.20 8.60 -15.18
C ALA A 58 -1.62 8.72 -13.69
N PRO A 59 -1.17 9.76 -12.97
CA PRO A 59 -1.47 9.92 -11.54
C PRO A 59 -2.98 9.98 -11.28
N VAL A 60 -3.43 9.37 -10.17
CA VAL A 60 -4.81 9.59 -9.68
C VAL A 60 -4.82 10.91 -8.93
N THR A 61 -5.65 11.84 -9.36
CA THR A 61 -6.12 12.96 -8.54
C THR A 61 -7.40 12.51 -7.84
N GLU A 62 -7.45 12.53 -6.51
CA GLU A 62 -8.50 11.87 -5.71
C GLU A 62 -9.94 12.30 -6.03
N THR A 63 -10.88 11.34 -5.91
CA THR A 63 -12.20 11.59 -5.34
C THR A 63 -12.42 10.53 -4.25
N PRO A 64 -12.57 10.92 -2.97
CA PRO A 64 -12.55 10.00 -1.84
C PRO A 64 -13.95 9.44 -1.56
N LYS A 65 -14.05 8.19 -1.13
CA LYS A 65 -15.18 7.70 -0.31
C LYS A 65 -14.66 7.20 1.04
N SER A 66 -14.73 8.12 2.01
CA SER A 66 -15.26 7.98 3.38
C SER A 66 -14.96 6.71 4.23
N LYS A 67 -14.22 6.97 5.31
CA LYS A 67 -14.42 6.57 6.73
C LYS A 67 -13.92 5.22 7.25
N ALA A 68 -12.91 5.36 8.12
CA ALA A 68 -12.95 5.13 9.57
C ALA A 68 -12.57 3.76 10.17
N ALA A 69 -11.81 3.91 11.26
CA ALA A 69 -11.58 3.05 12.42
C ALA A 69 -10.40 2.07 12.34
N SER A 70 -9.56 1.87 13.34
CA SER A 70 -9.26 2.51 14.64
C SER A 70 -8.03 1.77 15.19
N ASP A 71 -7.31 2.42 16.12
CA ASP A 71 -6.35 1.92 17.10
C ASP A 71 -6.10 0.40 17.25
N ASP A 72 -4.82 0.03 17.40
CA ASP A 72 -4.43 -0.91 18.45
C ASP A 72 -3.08 -0.52 19.06
N GLU A 73 -3.19 -0.02 20.28
CA GLU A 73 -2.18 0.17 21.31
C GLU A 73 -1.65 -1.18 21.82
N ALA A 74 -0.32 -1.37 21.83
CA ALA A 74 0.42 -2.26 22.73
C ALA A 74 1.92 -2.11 22.41
N LYS A 75 2.86 -1.75 23.30
CA LYS A 75 2.93 -1.72 24.77
C LYS A 75 4.14 -0.86 25.18
N ALA A 76 4.00 -0.04 26.22
CA ALA A 76 4.95 0.08 27.32
C ALA A 76 4.24 0.71 28.52
#